data_AF-A0A4S8TP31-F1
#
_entry.id   AF-A0A4S8TP31-F1
#
_cell.length_a   1.000
_cell.length_b   1.000
_cell.length_c   1.000
_cell.angle_alpha   90.00
_cell.angle_beta   90.00
_cell.angle_gamma   90.00
#
_symmetry.space_group_name_H-M   'P 1'
#
loop_
_entity.id
_entity.type
_entity.pdbx_description
1 polymer ?
#
loop_
_entity_poly.entity_id
_entity_poly.type
_entity_poly.pdbx_seq_one_letter_code
_entity_poly.pdbx_strand_id
1 'polypeptide(L)'
;MNTVRSVGYGWGVLIVAGGGAYYFAKKSINADRAERAEADNKRRMQMRELQNRYPVPAQKEDSHANPSKEATEDMSPASGHTAESGGQSPFESSAPYRSKKGDRFS
;
A
#
# COMPACT_ATOMS: atom_id res chain seq x y z
N MET A 1 -8.35 -49.16 31.33
CA MET A 1 -7.96 -47.76 31.02
C MET A 1 -9.04 -47.11 30.14
N ASN A 2 -10.32 -47.29 30.49
CA ASN A 2 -11.46 -47.02 29.59
C ASN A 2 -12.64 -46.41 30.37
N THR A 3 -12.34 -45.57 31.36
CA THR A 3 -13.39 -44.98 32.22
C THR A 3 -13.76 -43.61 31.68
N VAL A 4 -14.99 -43.17 31.93
CA VAL A 4 -15.44 -41.80 31.55
C VAL A 4 -14.48 -40.73 32.08
N ARG A 5 -13.83 -40.99 33.22
CA ARG A 5 -12.78 -40.14 33.78
C ARG A 5 -11.55 -40.01 32.87
N SER A 6 -11.03 -41.12 32.32
CA SER A 6 -9.88 -41.06 31.41
C SER A 6 -10.22 -40.38 30.08
N VAL A 7 -11.47 -40.51 29.60
CA VAL A 7 -11.96 -39.76 28.45
C VAL A 7 -12.04 -38.27 28.76
N GLY A 8 -12.58 -37.89 29.92
CA GLY A 8 -12.64 -36.50 30.37
C GLY A 8 -11.26 -35.84 30.45
N TYR A 9 -10.26 -36.53 31.00
CA TYR A 9 -8.87 -36.03 31.02
C TYR A 9 -8.30 -35.87 29.60
N GLY A 10 -8.53 -36.83 28.70
CA GLY A 10 -8.08 -36.75 27.31
C GLY A 10 -8.66 -35.53 26.58
N TRP A 11 -9.97 -35.29 26.73
CA TRP A 11 -10.63 -34.12 26.15
C TRP A 11 -10.16 -32.81 26.78
N GLY A 12 -9.94 -32.78 28.09
CA GLY A 12 -9.38 -31.63 28.79
C GLY A 12 -8.00 -31.25 28.26
N VAL A 13 -7.13 -32.22 28.04
CA VAL A 13 -5.79 -32.00 27.45
C VAL A 13 -5.90 -31.44 26.02
N LEU A 14 -6.82 -31.96 25.20
CA LEU A 14 -7.02 -31.46 23.83
C LEU A 14 -7.50 -30.01 23.79
N ILE A 15 -8.41 -29.61 24.69
CA ILE A 15 -8.92 -28.23 24.77
C ILE A 15 -7.80 -27.28 25.22
N VAL A 16 -7.02 -27.65 26.23
CA VAL A 16 -5.91 -26.82 26.72
C VAL A 16 -4.81 -26.71 25.67
N ALA A 17 -4.46 -27.80 24.99
CA ALA A 17 -3.47 -27.79 23.91
C ALA A 17 -3.92 -26.91 22.73
N GLY A 18 -5.17 -27.05 22.29
CA GLY A 18 -5.74 -26.24 21.20
C GLY A 18 -5.89 -24.75 21.57
N GLY A 19 -6.39 -24.46 22.77
CA GLY A 19 -6.52 -23.09 23.28
C GLY A 19 -5.16 -22.41 23.49
N GLY A 20 -4.17 -23.15 24.00
CA GLY A 20 -2.80 -22.69 24.13
C GLY A 20 -2.16 -22.38 22.77
N ALA A 21 -2.29 -23.27 21.79
CA ALA A 21 -1.81 -23.04 20.42
C ALA A 21 -2.47 -21.82 19.78
N TYR A 22 -3.79 -21.65 19.95
CA TYR A 22 -4.51 -20.46 19.47
C TYR A 22 -4.01 -19.16 20.14
N TYR A 23 -3.75 -19.19 21.45
CA TYR A 23 -3.24 -18.03 22.16
C TYR A 23 -1.85 -17.61 21.66
N PHE A 24 -0.91 -18.55 21.52
CA PHE A 24 0.42 -18.26 20.99
C PHE A 24 0.37 -17.82 19.52
N ALA A 25 -0.49 -18.42 18.69
CA ALA A 25 -0.68 -18.00 17.31
C ALA A 25 -1.30 -16.60 17.19
N LYS A 26 -2.23 -16.23 18.07
CA LYS A 26 -2.83 -14.88 18.07
C LYS A 26 -1.88 -13.83 18.62
N LYS A 27 -1.00 -14.22 19.54
CA LYS A 27 0.03 -13.33 20.10
C LYS A 27 1.06 -12.88 19.06
N SER A 28 1.45 -13.74 18.12
CA SER A 28 2.36 -13.35 17.03
C SER A 28 1.70 -12.38 16.03
N ILE A 29 0.40 -12.56 15.75
CA ILE A 29 -0.35 -11.68 14.84
C ILE A 29 -0.56 -10.28 15.45
N ASN A 30 -0.84 -10.21 16.75
CA ASN A 30 -1.02 -8.92 17.43
C ASN A 30 0.30 -8.20 17.67
N ALA A 31 1.42 -8.92 17.84
CA ALA A 31 2.74 -8.32 17.97
C ALA A 31 3.13 -7.51 16.72
N ASP A 32 2.93 -8.09 15.54
CA ASP A 32 3.27 -7.44 14.26
C ASP A 32 2.41 -6.19 13.99
N ARG A 33 1.11 -6.23 14.35
CA ARG A 33 0.24 -5.04 14.28
C ARG A 33 0.57 -4.00 15.34
N ALA A 34 0.96 -4.42 16.55
CA ALA A 34 1.35 -3.52 17.62
C ALA A 34 2.66 -2.78 17.27
N GLU A 35 3.65 -3.48 16.72
CA GLU A 35 4.92 -2.89 16.31
C GLU A 35 4.74 -1.87 15.18
N ARG A 36 3.88 -2.17 14.20
CA ARG A 36 3.55 -1.22 13.12
C ARG A 36 2.80 0.00 13.65
N ALA A 37 1.89 -0.17 14.60
CA ALA A 37 1.20 0.93 15.25
C ALA A 37 2.16 1.78 16.11
N GLU A 38 3.12 1.16 16.80
CA GLU A 38 4.14 1.87 17.57
C GLU A 38 5.11 2.66 16.67
N ALA A 39 5.51 2.08 15.53
CA ALA A 39 6.35 2.77 14.54
C ALA A 39 5.65 3.99 13.93
N ASP A 40 4.36 3.86 13.59
CA ASP A 40 3.56 4.97 13.06
C ASP A 40 3.30 6.05 14.12
N ASN A 41 3.04 5.65 15.36
CA ASN A 41 2.93 6.59 16.49
C ASN A 41 4.24 7.34 16.72
N LYS A 42 5.40 6.67 16.67
CA LYS A 42 6.72 7.30 16.78
C LYS A 42 6.99 8.27 15.62
N ARG A 43 6.68 7.89 14.38
CA ARG A 43 6.81 8.79 13.21
C ARG A 43 5.93 10.03 13.34
N ARG A 44 4.67 9.86 13.77
CA ARG A 44 3.76 10.98 14.02
C ARG A 44 4.26 11.89 15.12
N MET A 45 4.78 11.34 16.21
CA MET A 45 5.37 12.12 17.30
C MET A 45 6.58 12.93 16.82
N GLN A 46 7.51 12.31 16.08
CA GLN A 46 8.67 13.01 15.53
C GLN A 46 8.28 14.11 14.53
N MET A 47 7.31 13.84 13.65
CA MET A 47 6.81 14.84 12.72
C MET A 47 6.15 16.02 13.45
N ARG A 48 5.38 15.73 14.50
CA ARG A 48 4.76 16.78 15.34
C ARG A 48 5.79 17.58 16.10
N GLU A 49 6.86 16.95 16.58
CA GLU A 49 7.98 17.66 17.22
C GLU A 49 8.70 18.57 16.22
N LEU A 50 8.98 18.09 15.00
CA LEU A 50 9.58 18.91 13.94
C LEU A 50 8.68 20.07 13.53
N GLN A 51 7.37 19.84 13.43
CA GLN A 51 6.39 20.89 13.14
C GLN A 51 6.29 21.92 14.27
N ASN A 52 6.40 21.49 15.53
CA ASN A 52 6.44 22.40 16.67
C ASN A 52 7.77 23.16 16.75
N ARG A 53 8.90 22.51 16.42
CA ARG A 53 10.25 23.11 16.48
C ARG A 53 10.47 24.10 15.33
N TYR A 54 9.89 23.82 14.17
CA TYR A 54 9.86 24.72 13.02
C TYR A 54 8.41 25.06 12.70
N PRO A 55 7.78 25.97 13.47
CA PRO A 55 6.45 26.45 13.14
C PRO A 55 6.53 27.08 11.75
N VAL A 56 6.00 26.38 10.75
CA VAL A 56 5.91 26.88 9.39
C VAL A 56 5.05 28.15 9.48
N PRO A 57 5.58 29.34 9.14
CA PRO A 57 4.76 30.54 9.14
C PRO A 57 3.57 30.26 8.20
N ALA A 58 2.36 30.64 8.62
CA ALA A 58 1.19 30.55 7.75
C ALA A 58 1.56 31.20 6.41
N GLN A 59 1.67 30.38 5.35
CA GLN A 59 1.97 30.88 4.02
C GLN A 59 0.86 31.85 3.66
N LYS A 60 1.17 33.15 3.67
CA LYS A 60 0.40 34.11 2.87
C LYS A 60 0.42 33.55 1.45
N GLU A 61 -0.74 33.55 0.80
CA GLU A 61 -0.99 32.98 -0.53
C GLU A 61 -0.19 33.67 -1.64
N ASP A 62 1.14 33.64 -1.58
CA ASP A 62 1.98 34.02 -2.69
C ASP A 62 2.06 32.79 -3.61
N SER A 63 1.29 32.86 -4.69
CA SER A 63 0.98 31.81 -5.69
C SER A 63 2.18 31.13 -6.38
N HIS A 64 3.41 31.46 -5.97
CA HIS A 64 4.68 31.10 -6.60
C HIS A 64 5.46 30.00 -5.87
N ALA A 65 5.08 29.58 -4.66
CA ALA A 65 5.81 28.55 -3.89
C ALA A 65 4.98 27.28 -3.63
N ASN A 66 4.26 26.80 -4.66
CA ASN A 66 3.50 25.56 -4.56
C ASN A 66 4.25 24.43 -5.29
N PRO A 67 4.87 23.46 -4.59
CA PRO A 67 5.61 22.36 -5.22
C PRO A 67 4.71 21.44 -6.06
N SER A 68 3.39 21.48 -5.85
CA SER A 68 2.42 20.81 -6.72
C SER A 68 2.31 21.45 -8.12
N LYS A 69 2.72 22.72 -8.29
CA LYS A 69 2.77 23.40 -9.60
C LYS A 69 4.06 23.09 -10.35
N GLU A 70 5.21 23.03 -9.67
CA GLU A 70 6.49 22.68 -10.32
C GLU A 70 6.51 21.23 -10.84
N ALA A 71 5.79 20.30 -10.18
CA ALA A 71 5.63 18.93 -10.67
C ALA A 71 4.83 18.83 -12.00
N THR A 72 4.07 19.86 -12.35
CA THR A 72 3.40 19.94 -13.67
C THR A 72 4.31 20.51 -14.76
N GLU A 73 5.35 21.26 -14.37
CA GLU A 73 6.30 21.89 -15.29
C GLU A 73 7.50 20.99 -15.61
N ASP A 74 7.87 20.06 -14.71
CA ASP A 74 8.89 19.01 -14.97
C ASP A 74 8.31 17.76 -15.65
N MET A 75 7.44 17.99 -16.63
CA MET A 75 7.04 16.96 -17.59
C MET A 75 8.19 16.79 -18.58
N SER A 76 8.91 15.66 -18.46
CA SER A 76 9.90 15.11 -19.41
C SER A 76 9.72 15.61 -20.85
N PRO A 77 10.79 15.85 -21.65
CA PRO A 77 10.68 16.34 -23.04
C PRO A 77 9.84 15.44 -23.98
N ALA A 78 9.38 14.26 -23.51
CA ALA A 78 8.36 13.45 -24.17
C ALA A 78 6.93 14.01 -24.08
N SER A 79 6.65 15.01 -23.25
CA SER A 79 5.31 15.59 -23.03
C SER A 79 5.01 16.84 -23.86
N GLY A 80 5.92 17.21 -24.77
CA GLY A 80 5.78 18.34 -25.70
C GLY A 80 4.78 18.13 -26.85
N HIS A 81 3.68 17.42 -26.63
CA HIS A 81 2.54 17.40 -27.55
C HIS A 81 1.24 17.39 -26.75
N THR A 82 0.86 18.58 -26.26
CA THR A 82 -0.54 18.85 -25.95
C THR A 82 -1.35 18.65 -27.21
N ALA A 83 -2.29 17.72 -27.16
CA ALA A 83 -3.25 17.44 -28.21
C ALA A 83 -4.16 18.66 -28.42
N GLU A 84 -3.73 19.58 -29.28
CA GLU A 84 -4.63 20.47 -29.97
C GLU A 84 -5.03 19.79 -31.28
N SER A 85 -6.32 19.48 -31.40
CA SER A 85 -6.95 18.78 -32.53
C SER A 85 -6.77 17.27 -32.54
N GLY A 86 -7.89 16.56 -32.65
CA GLY A 86 -7.97 15.12 -32.55
C GLY A 86 -7.10 14.38 -33.57
N GLY A 87 -6.39 13.37 -33.09
CA GLY A 87 -5.69 12.40 -33.94
C GLY A 87 -4.34 12.04 -33.34
N GLN A 88 -4.29 10.85 -32.72
CA GLN A 88 -3.16 9.93 -32.61
C GLN A 88 -1.76 10.53 -32.37
N SER A 89 -1.10 10.10 -31.30
CA SER A 89 0.31 10.45 -31.08
C SER A 89 1.16 10.02 -32.29
N PRO A 90 2.21 10.76 -32.68
CA PRO A 90 3.01 10.46 -33.88
C PRO A 90 3.70 9.09 -33.85
N PHE A 91 3.69 8.42 -32.69
CA PHE A 91 4.23 7.08 -32.49
C PHE A 91 3.16 5.99 -32.40
N GLU A 92 1.89 6.34 -32.51
CA GLU A 92 0.78 5.39 -32.42
C GLU A 92 0.38 4.88 -33.80
N SER A 93 0.43 3.57 -33.99
CA SER A 93 0.07 2.93 -35.25
C SER A 93 -1.41 3.12 -35.54
N SER A 94 -1.74 3.71 -36.69
CA SER A 94 -3.13 3.98 -37.10
C SER A 94 -3.94 2.73 -37.44
N ALA A 95 -3.28 1.58 -37.65
CA ALA A 95 -3.92 0.30 -37.92
C ALA A 95 -3.38 -0.79 -36.97
N PRO A 96 -4.25 -1.68 -36.48
CA PRO A 96 -3.82 -2.82 -35.66
C PRO A 96 -2.89 -3.75 -36.46
N TYR A 97 -1.87 -4.28 -35.80
CA TYR A 97 -0.90 -5.18 -36.43
C TYR A 97 -1.61 -6.47 -36.92
N ARG A 98 -1.49 -6.76 -38.22
CA ARG A 98 -1.98 -8.02 -38.82
C ARG A 98 -0.80 -8.83 -39.36
N SER A 99 -0.66 -10.07 -38.89
CA SER A 99 0.41 -10.95 -39.36
C SER A 99 0.24 -11.25 -40.86
N LYS A 100 1.34 -11.21 -41.63
CA LYS A 100 1.32 -11.55 -43.08
C LYS A 100 0.99 -13.02 -43.35
N LYS A 101 1.05 -13.88 -42.33
CA LYS A 101 0.95 -15.34 -42.48
C LYS A 101 -0.50 -15.87 -42.38
N GLY A 102 -1.49 -14.98 -42.35
CA GLY A 102 -2.89 -15.34 -42.18
C GLY A 102 -3.22 -15.81 -40.76
N ASP A 103 -4.43 -15.54 -40.30
CA ASP A 103 -4.90 -16.07 -39.02
C ASP A 103 -5.09 -17.58 -39.18
N ARG A 104 -4.48 -18.36 -38.29
CA ARG A 104 -4.53 -19.83 -38.33
C ARG A 104 -5.71 -20.38 -37.54
N PHE A 105 -6.52 -19.49 -36.97
CA PHE A 105 -7.65 -19.82 -36.10
C PHE A 105 -8.98 -19.27 -36.64
N SER A 106 -9.06 -18.95 -37.94
CA SER A 106 -10.33 -18.71 -38.65
C SER A 106 -10.74 -19.91 -39.50
#